data_AF-A0A947BTI1-F1
#
_entry.id   AF-A0A947BTI1-F1
#
_cell.length_a   1.000
_cell.length_b   1.000
_cell.length_c   1.000
_cell.angle_alpha   90.00
_cell.angle_beta   90.00
_cell.angle_gamma   90.00
#
_symmetry.space_group_name_H-M   'P 1'
#
loop_
_entity.id
_entity.type
_entity.pdbx_description
1 polymer ?
#
loop_
_entity_poly.entity_id
_entity_poly.type
_entity_poly.pdbx_seq_one_letter_code
_entity_poly.pdbx_strand_id
1 'polypeptide(L)'
;APGNVKADRLVFVIGISGSIDDLAESERAANVTIIDEKTGRFFSSGRQDRCWTTITSVDDDGHRYTIGGEVYCSGSLPSLNDGSSVSLSDLRYSGRLTFDES
;
A
#
# COMPACT_ATOMS: atom_id res chain seq x y z
N ALA A 1 -13.97 -9.14 -29.15
CA ALA A 1 -12.73 -8.59 -28.54
C ALA A 1 -12.80 -8.84 -27.05
N PRO A 2 -11.71 -9.28 -26.39
CA PRO A 2 -11.75 -9.62 -24.97
C PRO A 2 -12.13 -8.37 -24.18
N GLY A 3 -13.16 -8.51 -23.36
CA GLY A 3 -13.75 -7.40 -22.61
C GLY A 3 -12.72 -6.79 -21.69
N ASN A 4 -12.55 -5.47 -21.80
CA ASN A 4 -11.89 -4.67 -20.78
C ASN A 4 -12.66 -4.87 -19.47
N VAL A 5 -12.15 -5.75 -18.61
CA VAL A 5 -12.58 -5.80 -17.22
C VAL A 5 -12.03 -4.54 -16.58
N LYS A 6 -12.77 -3.43 -16.67
CA LYS A 6 -12.56 -2.30 -15.77
C LYS A 6 -12.80 -2.84 -14.37
N ALA A 7 -11.74 -2.89 -13.55
CA ALA A 7 -11.91 -2.94 -12.12
C ALA A 7 -12.69 -1.67 -11.75
N ASP A 8 -13.95 -1.83 -11.36
CA ASP A 8 -14.83 -0.68 -11.08
C ASP A 8 -14.44 -0.01 -9.76
N ARG A 9 -13.74 -0.76 -8.88
CA ARG A 9 -13.12 -0.24 -7.65
C ARG A 9 -11.95 -1.11 -7.22
N LEU A 10 -10.78 -0.49 -7.11
CA LEU A 10 -9.58 -1.07 -6.52
C LEU A 10 -9.33 -0.42 -5.17
N VAL A 11 -9.03 -1.23 -4.16
CA VAL A 11 -8.59 -0.77 -2.84
C VAL A 11 -7.13 -1.16 -2.65
N PHE A 12 -6.32 -0.19 -2.21
CA PHE A 12 -4.93 -0.40 -1.87
C PHE A 12 -4.77 -0.24 -0.37
N VAL A 13 -4.22 -1.25 0.29
CA VAL A 13 -3.84 -1.22 1.70
C VAL A 13 -2.32 -1.32 1.75
N ILE A 14 -1.68 -0.31 2.35
CA ILE A 14 -0.24 -0.22 2.49
C ILE A 14 0.08 -0.27 3.98
N GLY A 15 0.60 -1.40 4.45
CA GLY A 15 1.20 -1.53 5.77
C GLY A 15 2.66 -1.10 5.71
N ILE A 16 3.05 -0.16 6.55
CA ILE A 16 4.42 0.37 6.61
C ILE A 16 5.06 -0.13 7.91
N SER A 17 6.22 -0.78 7.80
CA SER A 17 6.94 -1.27 8.99
C SER A 17 7.73 -0.12 9.64
N GLY A 18 7.50 0.13 10.92
CA GLY A 18 8.23 1.15 11.70
C GLY A 18 7.37 1.76 12.80
N SER A 19 8.02 2.47 13.73
CA SER A 19 7.32 3.42 14.60
C SER A 19 7.10 4.72 13.85
N ILE A 20 6.08 5.49 14.22
CA ILE A 20 5.77 6.79 13.61
C ILE A 20 6.96 7.76 13.69
N ASP A 21 7.71 7.70 14.78
CA ASP A 21 8.90 8.53 15.03
C ASP A 21 10.08 8.15 14.14
N ASP A 22 10.10 6.90 13.64
CA ASP A 22 11.16 6.36 12.80
C ASP A 22 10.81 6.34 11.29
N LEU A 23 9.66 6.89 10.89
CA LEU A 23 9.22 6.80 9.48
C LEU A 23 10.00 7.73 8.54
N ALA A 24 10.65 8.77 9.03
CA ALA A 24 11.26 9.78 8.18
C ALA A 24 12.45 9.23 7.36
N GLU A 25 12.55 9.70 6.11
CA GLU A 25 13.75 9.67 5.26
C GLU A 25 14.39 8.31 5.00
N SER A 26 13.61 7.23 5.03
CA SER A 26 14.12 5.87 4.82
C SER A 26 13.19 5.02 3.97
N GLU A 27 13.80 4.12 3.19
CA GLU A 27 13.07 3.03 2.55
C GLU A 27 12.72 1.98 3.60
N ARG A 28 11.46 1.55 3.61
CA ARG A 28 10.92 0.60 4.59
C ARG A 28 10.24 -0.55 3.89
N ALA A 29 10.35 -1.74 4.47
CA ALA A 29 9.56 -2.88 4.04
C ALA A 29 8.07 -2.56 4.21
N ALA A 30 7.31 -2.78 3.14
CA ALA A 30 5.88 -2.56 3.08
C ALA A 30 5.15 -3.89 2.85
N ASN A 31 3.95 -4.01 3.43
CA ASN A 31 3.00 -5.04 3.07
C ASN A 31 1.86 -4.42 2.27
N VAL A 32 1.74 -4.80 1.00
CA VAL A 32 0.71 -4.28 0.10
C VAL A 32 -0.37 -5.33 -0.09
N THR A 33 -1.62 -4.90 0.06
CA THR A 33 -2.79 -5.67 -0.38
C THR A 33 -3.59 -4.85 -1.38
N ILE A 34 -3.90 -5.47 -2.52
CA ILE A 34 -4.77 -4.90 -3.55
C ILE A 34 -6.06 -5.72 -3.57
N ILE A 35 -7.19 -5.04 -3.49
CA ILE A 35 -8.52 -5.67 -3.51
C ILE A 35 -9.22 -5.20 -4.78
N ASP A 36 -9.58 -6.13 -5.65
CA ASP A 36 -10.54 -5.90 -6.73
C ASP A 36 -11.93 -6.25 -6.21
N GLU A 37 -12.68 -5.24 -5.78
CA GLU A 37 -14.00 -5.42 -5.16
C GLU A 37 -15.01 -6.04 -6.13
N LYS A 38 -14.84 -5.82 -7.44
CA LYS A 38 -15.76 -6.35 -8.45
C LYS A 38 -15.67 -7.86 -8.56
N THR A 39 -14.45 -8.40 -8.48
CA THR A 39 -14.20 -9.84 -8.60
C THR A 39 -14.05 -10.53 -7.25
N GLY A 40 -13.96 -9.77 -6.15
CA GLY A 40 -13.66 -10.30 -4.82
C GLY A 40 -12.25 -10.89 -4.74
N ARG A 41 -11.32 -10.42 -5.60
CA ARG A 41 -9.93 -10.89 -5.61
C ARG A 41 -9.09 -10.06 -4.66
N PHE A 42 -8.22 -10.76 -3.95
CA PHE A 42 -7.25 -10.18 -3.03
C PHE A 42 -5.87 -10.57 -3.51
N PHE A 43 -5.03 -9.58 -3.79
CA PHE A 43 -3.63 -9.77 -4.13
C PHE A 43 -2.80 -9.26 -2.96
N SER A 44 -1.81 -10.02 -2.51
CA SER A 44 -1.01 -9.62 -1.35
C SER A 44 0.46 -9.91 -1.57
N SER A 45 1.32 -9.04 -1.05
CA SER A 45 2.75 -9.33 -0.96
C SER A 45 3.07 -10.48 0.00
N GLY A 46 2.13 -10.89 0.85
CA GLY A 46 2.32 -11.97 1.81
C GLY A 46 3.28 -11.58 2.93
N ARG A 47 4.11 -12.53 3.38
CA ARG A 47 5.07 -12.32 4.48
C ARG A 47 6.43 -11.85 3.94
N GLN A 48 6.59 -10.53 3.91
CA GLN A 48 7.83 -9.73 3.88
C GLN A 48 8.72 -9.82 2.61
N ASP A 49 9.48 -8.74 2.40
CA ASP A 49 10.55 -8.55 1.38
C ASP A 49 10.13 -8.56 -0.10
N ARG A 50 8.94 -8.07 -0.42
CA ARG A 50 8.48 -7.90 -1.82
C ARG A 50 8.08 -6.50 -2.21
N CYS A 51 7.74 -5.68 -1.23
CA CYS A 51 7.34 -4.30 -1.45
C CYS A 51 8.11 -3.41 -0.49
N TRP A 52 8.45 -2.24 -1.00
CA TRP A 52 9.19 -1.21 -0.28
C TRP A 52 8.45 0.09 -0.45
N THR A 53 8.51 0.93 0.58
CA THR A 53 8.01 2.29 0.54
C THR A 53 9.10 3.25 0.95
N THR A 54 9.21 4.36 0.23
CA THR A 54 10.03 5.50 0.64
C THR A 54 9.11 6.59 1.17
N ILE A 55 9.32 6.99 2.43
CA ILE A 55 8.57 8.08 3.04
C ILE A 55 9.20 9.40 2.62
N THR A 56 8.44 10.20 1.87
CA THR A 56 8.91 11.48 1.30
C THR A 56 8.48 12.68 2.12
N SER A 57 7.47 12.54 2.96
CA SER A 57 6.99 13.62 3.81
C SER A 57 6.32 13.08 5.06
N VAL A 58 6.71 13.65 6.19
CA VAL A 58 6.08 13.48 7.49
C VAL A 58 5.75 14.87 8.00
N ASP A 59 4.50 15.11 8.36
CA ASP A 59 4.04 16.34 9.00
C ASP A 59 3.22 15.97 10.23
N ASP A 60 3.64 16.48 11.38
CA ASP A 60 2.97 16.30 12.66
C ASP A 60 2.63 17.67 13.23
N ASP A 61 1.34 17.98 13.29
CA ASP A 61 0.83 19.22 13.88
C ASP A 61 0.37 19.06 15.35
N GLY A 62 0.67 17.92 15.97
CA GLY A 62 0.31 17.57 17.35
C GLY A 62 -1.11 17.00 17.52
N HIS A 63 -1.98 17.17 16.51
CA HIS A 63 -3.32 16.58 16.49
C HIS A 63 -3.55 15.67 15.28
N ARG A 64 -2.67 15.79 14.28
CA ARG A 64 -2.77 15.10 13.02
C ARG A 64 -1.38 14.77 12.51
N TYR A 65 -1.29 13.55 12.02
CA TYR A 65 -0.12 13.05 11.34
C TYR A 65 -0.42 12.85 9.86
N THR A 66 0.34 13.52 9.00
CA THR A 66 0.24 13.37 7.54
C THR A 66 1.48 12.66 7.04
N ILE A 67 1.27 11.57 6.28
CA ILE A 67 2.35 10.77 5.69
C ILE A 67 2.19 10.80 4.19
N GLY A 68 3.26 11.12 3.49
CA GLY A 68 3.35 10.98 2.04
C GLY A 68 4.54 10.10 1.67
N GLY A 69 4.39 9.35 0.59
CA GLY A 69 5.44 8.47 0.13
C GLY A 69 5.15 7.83 -1.22
N GLU A 70 6.01 6.91 -1.58
CA GLU A 70 5.94 6.13 -2.80
C GLU A 70 6.20 4.67 -2.44
N VAL A 71 5.29 3.79 -2.85
CA VAL A 71 5.42 2.34 -2.65
C VAL A 71 5.59 1.65 -3.99
N TYR A 72 6.46 0.65 -4.02
CA TYR A 72 6.64 -0.23 -5.16
C TYR A 72 6.81 -1.68 -4.72
N CYS A 73 6.62 -2.62 -5.64
CA CYS A 73 6.89 -4.04 -5.41
C CYS A 73 7.85 -4.59 -6.47
N SER A 74 8.87 -5.35 -6.07
CA SER A 74 9.87 -5.92 -6.98
C SER A 74 9.37 -7.13 -7.77
N GLY A 75 8.15 -7.60 -7.48
CA GLY A 75 7.54 -8.73 -8.16
C GLY A 75 6.01 -8.70 -8.08
N SER A 76 5.39 -9.61 -8.84
CA SER A 76 3.93 -9.72 -8.87
C SER A 76 3.37 -10.19 -7.53
N LEU A 77 2.27 -9.57 -7.14
CA LEU A 77 1.45 -9.94 -6.00
C LEU A 77 0.51 -11.08 -6.43
N PRO A 78 0.67 -12.30 -5.90
CA PRO A 78 -0.24 -13.39 -6.21
C PRO A 78 -1.62 -13.14 -5.62
N SER A 79 -2.65 -13.62 -6.32
CA SER A 79 -4.00 -13.71 -5.80
C SER A 79 -4.06 -14.76 -4.69
N LEU A 80 -4.83 -14.48 -3.64
CA LEU A 80 -5.09 -15.42 -2.55
C LEU A 80 -6.11 -16.50 -2.93
N ASN A 81 -6.94 -16.23 -3.94
CA ASN A 81 -8.13 -17.03 -4.25
C ASN A 81 -8.02 -17.78 -5.58
N ASP A 82 -7.03 -17.46 -6.42
CA ASP A 82 -6.81 -18.10 -7.72
C ASP A 82 -5.34 -18.00 -8.18
N GLY A 83 -5.02 -18.53 -9.36
CA GLY A 83 -3.67 -18.50 -9.94
C GLY A 83 -3.30 -17.18 -10.63
N SER A 84 -4.08 -16.12 -10.48
CA SER A 84 -3.78 -14.82 -11.09
C SER A 84 -2.77 -14.02 -10.27
N SER A 85 -2.20 -12.98 -10.87
CA SER A 85 -1.30 -12.06 -10.16
C SER A 85 -1.40 -10.65 -10.74
N VAL A 86 -0.99 -9.67 -9.95
CA VAL A 86 -0.93 -8.26 -10.35
C VAL A 86 0.46 -7.70 -10.06
N SER A 87 0.97 -6.87 -10.97
CA SER A 87 2.20 -6.12 -10.72
C SER A 87 1.84 -4.73 -10.19
N LEU A 88 2.60 -4.28 -9.19
CA LEU A 88 2.54 -2.91 -8.70
C LEU A 88 3.93 -2.30 -8.93
N SER A 89 4.02 -1.41 -9.92
CA SER A 89 5.17 -0.53 -10.08
C SER A 89 5.07 0.58 -9.03
N ASP A 90 5.24 1.83 -9.42
CA ASP A 90 5.23 2.94 -8.48
C ASP A 90 3.81 3.44 -8.18
N LEU A 91 3.49 3.58 -6.89
CA LEU A 91 2.27 4.21 -6.40
C LEU A 91 2.63 5.28 -5.39
N ARG A 92 2.39 6.54 -5.76
CA ARG A 92 2.48 7.67 -4.85
C ARG A 92 1.22 7.74 -3.98
N TYR A 93 1.41 7.93 -2.67
CA TYR A 93 0.32 8.03 -1.71
C TYR A 93 0.49 9.21 -0.76
N SER A 94 -0.63 9.63 -0.18
CA SER A 94 -0.70 10.57 0.93
C SER A 94 -1.84 10.12 1.85
N GLY A 95 -1.54 9.95 3.13
CA GLY A 95 -2.49 9.56 4.16
C GLY A 95 -2.53 10.58 5.28
N ARG A 96 -3.67 10.66 5.95
CA ARG A 96 -3.89 11.48 7.15
C ARG A 96 -4.37 10.57 8.27
N LEU A 97 -3.71 10.64 9.41
CA LEU A 97 -4.08 10.01 10.66
C LEU A 97 -4.48 11.12 11.64
N THR A 98 -5.61 10.95 12.31
CA THR A 98 -6.02 11.82 13.42
C THR A 98 -6.12 10.92 14.65
N PHE A 99 -5.40 11.24 15.70
CA PHE A 99 -5.48 10.53 16.97
C PHE A 99 -6.42 11.30 17.89
N ASP A 100 -7.42 10.61 18.45
CA ASP A 100 -8.28 11.21 19.48
C ASP A 100 -7.57 11.00 20.82
N GLU A 101 -7.30 12.09 21.55
CA GLU A 101 -6.74 12.00 22.90
C GLU A 101 -7.86 11.57 23.85
N SER A 102 -7.94 10.27 24.14
CA SER A 102 -8.82 9.72 25.18
C SER A 102 -8.29 9.97 26.58
#